data_AF-A0A6B0YNJ5-F1
#
_entry.id   AF-A0A6B0YNJ5-F1
#
_cell.length_a   1.000
_cell.length_b   1.000
_cell.length_c   1.000
_cell.angle_alpha   90.00
_cell.angle_beta   90.00
_cell.angle_gamma   90.00
#
_symmetry.space_group_name_H-M   'P 1'
#
loop_
_entity.id
_entity.type
_entity.pdbx_description
1 polymer ?
#
loop_
_entity_poly.entity_id
_entity_poly.type
_entity_poly.pdbx_seq_one_letter_code
_entity_poly.pdbx_strand_id
1 'polypeptide(L)'
;MEELEFKYEVTVQKREKAMRFDAATKQALRDAGMMNEKNKFKINGISPKMLRTMKQEYVECPVIGHDVQFVQCFACPNFQSRANGVVLCRGDSL
;
A
#
# COMPACT_ATOMS: atom_id res chain seq x y z
N MET A 1 12.12 -21.91 13.59
CA MET A 1 11.65 -20.51 13.45
C MET A 1 12.05 -20.10 12.05
N GLU A 2 11.15 -20.19 11.08
CA GLU A 2 11.40 -19.62 9.75
C GLU A 2 11.35 -18.11 9.92
N GLU A 3 12.52 -17.47 10.01
CA GLU A 3 12.64 -16.03 9.88
C GLU A 3 12.08 -15.69 8.49
N LEU A 4 10.89 -15.11 8.47
CA LEU A 4 10.27 -14.60 7.24
C LEU A 4 11.26 -13.62 6.61
N GLU A 5 11.95 -14.04 5.57
CA GLU A 5 12.93 -13.20 4.87
C GLU A 5 12.18 -12.02 4.23
N PHE A 6 12.39 -10.82 4.77
CA PHE A 6 12.03 -9.56 4.13
C PHE A 6 13.31 -8.90 3.64
N LYS A 7 13.33 -8.42 2.39
CA LYS A 7 14.50 -7.76 1.80
C LYS A 7 14.58 -6.28 2.17
N TYR A 8 13.43 -5.65 2.39
CA TYR A 8 13.36 -4.22 2.68
C TYR A 8 12.43 -3.90 3.83
N GLU A 9 12.89 -2.99 4.68
CA GLU A 9 12.11 -2.34 5.72
C GLU A 9 11.78 -0.92 5.25
N VAL A 10 10.49 -0.64 5.09
CA VAL A 10 10.03 0.64 4.53
C VAL A 10 9.17 1.38 5.55
N THR A 11 9.61 2.57 5.94
CA THR A 11 8.86 3.39 6.91
C THR A 11 7.61 3.99 6.28
N VAL A 12 6.48 3.86 6.96
CA VAL A 12 5.22 4.51 6.61
C VAL A 12 5.26 5.95 7.05
N GLN A 13 5.28 6.85 6.08
CA GLN A 13 5.19 8.28 6.29
C GLN A 13 3.74 8.75 6.20
N LYS A 14 3.43 9.84 6.89
CA LYS A 14 2.10 10.47 6.89
C LYS A 14 2.18 11.82 6.21
N ARG A 15 1.16 12.13 5.42
CA ARG A 15 0.97 13.39 4.71
C ARG A 15 -0.40 13.96 5.04
N GLU A 16 -0.50 15.28 5.14
CA GLU A 16 -1.75 15.94 5.51
C GLU A 16 -2.85 15.76 4.44
N LYS A 17 -2.47 15.78 3.16
CA LYS A 17 -3.39 15.67 2.01
C LYS A 17 -3.27 14.30 1.39
N ALA A 18 -4.37 13.67 0.95
CA ALA A 18 -4.29 12.41 0.21
C ALA A 18 -3.48 12.56 -1.09
N MET A 19 -2.68 11.56 -1.44
CA MET A 19 -1.95 11.56 -2.71
C MET A 19 -2.91 11.32 -3.87
N ARG A 20 -2.65 11.97 -5.00
CA ARG A 20 -3.42 11.68 -6.22
C ARG A 20 -2.92 10.34 -6.76
N PHE A 21 -3.85 9.47 -7.12
CA PHE A 21 -3.51 8.27 -7.86
C PHE A 21 -3.46 8.62 -9.34
N ASP A 22 -2.36 8.27 -10.00
CA ASP A 22 -2.29 8.22 -11.45
C ASP A 22 -3.27 7.19 -12.02
N ALA A 23 -3.63 7.35 -13.29
CA ALA A 23 -4.60 6.48 -13.95
C ALA A 23 -4.16 5.00 -13.93
N ALA A 24 -2.87 4.75 -14.15
CA ALA A 24 -2.29 3.41 -14.09
C ALA A 24 -2.46 2.77 -12.70
N THR A 25 -2.19 3.54 -11.64
CA THR A 25 -2.34 3.06 -10.25
C THR A 25 -3.79 2.77 -9.89
N LYS A 26 -4.74 3.59 -10.36
CA LYS A 26 -6.18 3.30 -10.17
C LYS A 26 -6.59 2.00 -10.86
N GLN A 27 -6.03 1.72 -12.04
CA GLN A 27 -6.29 0.50 -12.77
C GLN A 27 -5.76 -0.72 -12.01
N ALA A 28 -4.51 -0.67 -11.52
CA ALA A 28 -3.93 -1.74 -10.71
C ALA A 28 -4.72 -2.01 -9.41
N LEU A 29 -5.22 -0.96 -8.76
CA LEU A 29 -6.06 -1.08 -7.57
C LEU A 29 -7.46 -1.66 -7.87
N ARG A 30 -7.97 -1.48 -9.08
CA ARG A 30 -9.19 -2.13 -9.57
C ARG A 30 -8.95 -3.60 -9.88
N ASP A 31 -7.83 -3.91 -10.53
CA ASP A 31 -7.44 -5.28 -10.89
C ASP A 31 -7.18 -6.14 -9.65
N ALA A 32 -6.54 -5.55 -8.63
CA ALA A 32 -6.38 -6.15 -7.30
C ALA A 32 -7.69 -6.28 -6.49
N GLY A 33 -8.85 -5.98 -7.09
CA GLY A 33 -10.17 -6.09 -6.46
C GLY A 33 -10.42 -5.09 -5.32
N MET A 34 -9.56 -4.07 -5.17
CA MET A 34 -9.62 -3.13 -4.06
C MET A 34 -10.50 -1.91 -4.32
N MET A 35 -11.04 -1.74 -5.53
CA MET A 35 -11.96 -0.66 -5.91
C MET A 35 -13.24 -1.20 -6.55
N ASN A 36 -14.39 -0.67 -6.10
CA ASN A 36 -15.69 -0.88 -6.74
C ASN A 36 -15.81 -0.10 -8.07
N GLU A 37 -16.81 -0.44 -8.88
CA GLU A 37 -17.18 0.24 -10.14
C GLU A 37 -17.22 1.77 -10.02
N LYS A 38 -17.63 2.31 -8.87
CA LYS A 38 -17.69 3.75 -8.56
C LYS A 38 -16.35 4.39 -8.10
N ASN A 39 -15.18 3.78 -8.34
CA ASN A 39 -13.86 4.23 -7.84
C ASN A 39 -13.77 4.35 -6.30
N LYS A 40 -14.68 3.69 -5.56
CA LYS A 40 -14.62 3.63 -4.09
C LYS A 40 -13.86 2.39 -3.69
N PHE A 41 -12.83 2.55 -2.86
CA PHE A 41 -12.12 1.42 -2.29
C PHE A 41 -13.06 0.54 -1.47
N LYS A 42 -13.06 -0.76 -1.70
CA LYS A 42 -13.84 -1.76 -0.95
C LYS A 42 -12.86 -2.83 -0.48
N ILE A 43 -12.13 -2.51 0.58
CA ILE A 43 -11.28 -3.48 1.27
C ILE A 43 -12.17 -4.10 2.35
N ASN A 44 -12.54 -5.37 2.16
CA ASN A 44 -13.38 -6.09 3.13
C ASN A 44 -12.67 -6.11 4.49
N GLY A 45 -13.39 -5.75 5.55
CA GLY A 45 -12.85 -5.68 6.92
C GLY A 45 -12.15 -4.36 7.30
N ILE A 46 -12.04 -3.38 6.40
CA ILE A 46 -11.48 -2.06 6.73
C ILE A 46 -12.59 -1.00 6.86
N SER A 47 -12.60 -0.28 7.98
CA SER A 47 -13.57 0.80 8.21
C SER A 47 -13.29 2.03 7.32
N PRO A 48 -14.31 2.83 6.98
CA PRO A 48 -14.12 4.07 6.21
C PRO A 48 -13.13 5.05 6.85
N LYS A 49 -13.07 5.06 8.20
CA LYS A 49 -12.12 5.88 8.97
C LYS A 49 -10.69 5.40 8.76
N MET A 50 -10.44 4.09 8.83
CA MET A 50 -9.13 3.50 8.55
C MET A 50 -8.71 3.76 7.11
N LEU A 51 -9.61 3.60 6.15
CA LEU A 51 -9.33 3.88 4.74
C LEU A 51 -8.91 5.34 4.51
N ARG A 52 -9.52 6.30 5.21
CA ARG A 52 -9.13 7.72 5.14
C ARG A 52 -7.71 7.92 5.64
N THR A 53 -7.35 7.29 6.77
CA THR A 53 -5.98 7.33 7.31
C THR A 53 -4.98 6.69 6.34
N MET A 54 -5.30 5.52 5.76
CA MET A 54 -4.42 4.82 4.82
C MET A 54 -4.14 5.63 3.54
N LYS A 55 -5.06 6.50 3.12
CA LYS A 55 -4.85 7.43 1.98
C LYS A 55 -3.95 8.61 2.32
N GLN A 56 -3.80 8.92 3.60
CA GLN A 56 -2.87 9.92 4.12
C GLN A 56 -1.52 9.30 4.47
N GLU A 57 -1.38 7.99 4.34
CA GLU A 57 -0.14 7.26 4.55
C GLU A 57 0.51 6.92 3.20
N TYR A 58 1.83 6.99 3.13
CA TYR A 58 2.63 6.63 1.96
C TYR A 58 3.93 5.96 2.39
N VAL A 59 4.56 5.27 1.46
CA VAL A 59 5.84 4.59 1.63
C VAL A 59 6.71 4.84 0.41
N GLU A 60 8.00 4.99 0.61
CA GLU A 60 8.99 5.07 -0.47
C GLU A 60 9.25 3.65 -0.98
N CYS A 61 8.70 3.27 -2.14
CA CYS A 61 8.81 1.89 -2.61
C CYS A 61 10.24 1.61 -3.12
N PRO A 62 11.02 0.70 -2.51
CA PRO A 62 12.37 0.40 -2.97
C PRO A 62 12.39 -0.36 -4.30
N VAL A 63 11.30 -1.04 -4.65
CA VAL A 63 11.19 -1.82 -5.89
C VAL A 63 10.89 -0.92 -7.09
N ILE A 64 9.97 0.05 -6.93
CA ILE A 64 9.54 0.92 -8.03
C ILE A 64 10.28 2.28 -8.01
N GLY A 65 11.01 2.59 -6.95
CA GLY A 65 11.86 3.79 -6.84
C GLY A 65 11.10 5.12 -6.71
N HIS A 66 9.82 5.09 -6.30
CA HIS A 66 9.03 6.29 -6.05
C HIS A 66 8.04 6.11 -4.90
N ASP A 67 7.51 7.23 -4.42
CA ASP A 67 6.51 7.25 -3.34
C ASP A 67 5.20 6.62 -3.80
N VAL A 68 4.75 5.59 -3.10
CA VAL A 68 3.44 4.97 -3.32
C VAL A 68 2.57 5.13 -2.09
N GLN A 69 1.26 5.24 -2.29
CA GLN A 69 0.35 5.29 -1.15
C GLN A 69 0.37 3.97 -0.38
N PHE A 70 0.19 4.04 0.93
CA PHE A 70 0.22 2.85 1.77
C PHE A 70 -0.86 1.84 1.35
N VAL A 71 -2.03 2.30 0.89
CA VAL A 71 -3.07 1.40 0.35
C VAL A 71 -2.64 0.65 -0.90
N GLN A 72 -1.78 1.25 -1.75
CA GLN A 72 -1.20 0.60 -2.92
C GLN A 72 -0.13 -0.41 -2.49
N CYS A 73 0.72 -0.04 -1.53
CA CYS A 73 1.69 -0.96 -0.96
C CYS A 73 1.00 -2.16 -0.30
N PHE A 74 -0.07 -1.95 0.47
CA PHE A 74 -0.85 -3.00 1.11
C PHE A 74 -1.46 -4.01 0.12
N ALA A 75 -1.75 -3.56 -1.11
CA ALA A 75 -2.26 -4.41 -2.19
C ALA A 75 -1.16 -5.18 -2.95
N CYS A 76 0.11 -4.87 -2.70
CA CYS A 76 1.24 -5.41 -3.44
C CYS A 76 1.55 -6.86 -2.99
N PRO A 77 1.90 -7.78 -3.90
CA PRO A 77 2.34 -9.13 -3.54
C PRO A 77 3.63 -9.15 -2.68
N ASN A 78 4.41 -8.07 -2.75
CA ASN A 78 5.60 -7.88 -1.92
C ASN A 78 5.29 -7.46 -0.48
N PHE A 79 4.07 -7.02 -0.19
CA PHE A 79 3.67 -6.66 1.17
C PHE A 79 3.57 -7.92 2.02
N GLN A 80 4.37 -7.99 3.08
CA GLN A 80 4.35 -9.13 4.00
C GLN A 80 3.60 -8.77 5.27
N SER A 81 3.98 -7.67 5.92
CA SER A 81 3.30 -7.16 7.12
C SER A 81 3.65 -5.71 7.40
N ARG A 82 2.90 -5.09 8.32
CA ARG A 82 3.22 -3.77 8.89
C ARG A 82 3.27 -3.89 10.41
N ALA A 83 4.39 -3.53 11.02
CA ALA A 83 4.57 -3.47 12.47
C ALA A 83 5.19 -2.13 12.86
N ASN A 84 4.67 -1.47 13.89
CA ASN A 84 5.21 -0.21 14.44
C ASN A 84 5.45 0.91 13.40
N GLY A 85 4.67 0.94 12.31
CA GLY A 85 4.84 1.95 11.26
C GLY A 85 5.91 1.62 10.22
N VAL A 86 6.49 0.42 10.26
CA VAL A 86 7.41 -0.11 9.25
C VAL A 86 6.70 -1.22 8.48
N VAL A 87 6.86 -1.22 7.16
CA VAL A 87 6.39 -2.26 6.25
C VAL A 87 7.55 -3.19 5.95
N LEU A 88 7.31 -4.48 6.15
CA LEU A 88 8.22 -5.53 5.71
C LEU A 88 7.86 -5.92 4.28
N CYS A 89 8.82 -5.74 3.38
CA CYS A 89 8.68 -5.93 1.95
C CYS A 89 9.58 -7.08 1.49
N ARG A 90 8.99 -8.03 0.74
CA ARG A 90 9.71 -9.18 0.15
C ARG A 90 10.73 -8.76 -0.90
N GLY A 91 10.49 -7.64 -1.59
CA GLY A 91 11.42 -7.07 -2.55
C GLY A 91 11.62 -7.88 -3.82
N ASP A 92 10.62 -8.68 -4.23
CA ASP A 92 10.63 -9.36 -5.52
C ASP A 92 10.25 -8.39 -6.64
N SER A 93 10.79 -8.63 -7.83
CA SER A 93 10.53 -7.78 -9.01
C SER A 93 9.07 -7.93 -9.45
N LEU A 94 8.39 -6.79 -9.60
CA LEU A 94 6.99 -6.66 -10.04
C LEU A 94 6.87 -6.59 -11.56
#